data_AF-A0A0W8DMA6-F1
#
_entry.id   AF-A0A0W8DMA6-F1
#
_cell.length_a   1.000
_cell.length_b   1.000
_cell.length_c   1.000
_cell.angle_alpha   90.00
_cell.angle_beta   90.00
_cell.angle_gamma   90.00
#
_symmetry.space_group_name_H-M   'P 1'
#
loop_
_entity.id
_entity.type
_entity.pdbx_description
1 polymer ?
#
loop_
_entity_poly.entity_id
_entity_poly.type
_entity_poly.pdbx_seq_one_letter_code
_entity_poly.pdbx_strand_id
1 'polypeptide(L)'
;MELSALLAKLTRREDLTDAEATFAVQQIASEQAAENPVAVGVLLALLAAKGESAAEVAAFAKHMRSEAINVHVSSGRPTLDIVGTGGDGANTVNLSTAAAVLAASCGALVAKHGNRSVSSRSGSADVLEELGVPMLKPHNVGPCLEEAQIAFMFAPHFHPAMRHVAPVRKAIGIRSVFNILGPLLNPAGCKRVVIGVYTPKLLDVFGEVLLALGVEHGLVVHCAGLDELNSMGPADVVEVRRDAEKPFRRYELRPEDVGVPAVTLEQLKGGDATENAAILRKVFSGGVYSECPVGNTIAYNAGAGLYVYGLADSIKSGYEMAKKQLSSGKALSTLDNWAQVAQQLHAEPQLLSMDQVDGAVVSASDYAYARQLVQAYFAMLTVGCHRNNCMNMYCCSNQTQALTATEAAIMSIYFATKAPVSLCIDIKSLQQEETLSTPEMSELPRHEKIKMTSTPEPQEVEENQTEENAQSSIEEHVSKEEVNPETPDEVPKLQQPEIKPVLTTSSPPKSTPRRRLSVAVQLDNGLNKNRELPVKRPTVITRVAVQPSKSPTSMSP
;
A
#
# COMPACT_ATOMS: atom_id res chain seq x y z
N MET A 1 -15.53 31.85 -2.47
CA MET A 1 -14.08 32.13 -2.67
C MET A 1 -13.82 31.72 -4.11
N GLU A 2 -13.09 32.51 -4.89
CA GLU A 2 -12.95 32.20 -6.32
C GLU A 2 -11.62 31.52 -6.61
N LEU A 3 -11.66 30.40 -7.34
CA LEU A 3 -10.47 29.68 -7.77
C LEU A 3 -9.51 30.58 -8.57
N SER A 4 -10.05 31.50 -9.38
CA SER A 4 -9.28 32.50 -10.13
C SER A 4 -8.42 33.40 -9.23
N ALA A 5 -8.87 33.72 -8.02
CA ALA A 5 -8.09 34.50 -7.06
C ALA A 5 -6.89 33.71 -6.53
N LEU A 6 -7.06 32.41 -6.29
CA LEU A 6 -5.97 31.51 -5.87
C LEU A 6 -4.94 31.32 -6.98
N LEU A 7 -5.38 31.14 -8.24
CA LEU A 7 -4.48 31.10 -9.39
C LEU A 7 -3.67 32.40 -9.50
N ALA A 8 -4.32 33.56 -9.38
CA ALA A 8 -3.66 34.86 -9.42
C ALA A 8 -2.70 35.12 -8.25
N LYS A 9 -2.89 34.45 -7.11
CA LYS A 9 -1.98 34.46 -5.96
C LYS A 9 -0.75 33.59 -6.21
N LEU A 10 -0.96 32.36 -6.69
CA LEU A 10 0.11 31.41 -6.98
C LEU A 10 1.02 31.85 -8.14
N THR A 11 0.52 32.60 -9.14
CA THR A 11 1.40 33.20 -10.17
C THR A 11 2.40 34.22 -9.61
N ARG A 12 2.13 34.82 -8.45
CA ARG A 12 3.06 35.69 -7.71
C ARG A 12 3.99 34.92 -6.76
N ARG A 13 3.90 33.58 -6.74
CA ARG A 13 4.57 32.65 -5.81
C ARG A 13 4.20 32.89 -4.33
N GLU A 14 3.02 33.43 -4.06
CA GLU A 14 2.49 33.58 -2.71
C GLU A 14 1.83 32.29 -2.23
N ASP A 15 2.10 31.88 -1.00
CA ASP A 15 1.52 30.67 -0.37
C ASP A 15 0.02 30.83 -0.07
N LEU A 16 -0.73 29.74 -0.19
CA LEU A 16 -2.11 29.66 0.29
C LEU A 16 -2.14 29.50 1.82
N THR A 17 -3.06 30.22 2.47
CA THR A 17 -3.45 29.98 3.87
C THR A 17 -4.20 28.65 3.99
N ASP A 18 -4.30 28.08 5.21
CA ASP A 18 -5.00 26.82 5.47
C ASP A 18 -6.46 26.82 4.92
N ALA A 19 -7.17 27.95 4.99
CA ALA A 19 -8.51 28.10 4.41
C ALA A 19 -8.53 28.18 2.87
N GLU A 20 -7.58 28.89 2.25
CA GLU A 20 -7.44 28.94 0.78
C GLU A 20 -6.98 27.58 0.23
N ALA A 21 -6.09 26.88 0.93
CA ALA A 21 -5.62 25.55 0.57
C ALA A 21 -6.72 24.50 0.74
N THR A 22 -7.52 24.57 1.82
CA THR A 22 -8.72 23.74 2.02
C THR A 22 -9.73 23.94 0.88
N PHE A 23 -10.04 25.20 0.52
CA PHE A 23 -10.89 25.48 -0.64
C PHE A 23 -10.28 24.95 -1.94
N ALA A 24 -8.96 25.12 -2.15
CA ALA A 24 -8.26 24.62 -3.32
C ALA A 24 -8.40 23.09 -3.48
N VAL A 25 -8.15 22.31 -2.41
CA VAL A 25 -8.30 20.85 -2.47
C VAL A 25 -9.77 20.41 -2.62
N GLN A 26 -10.73 21.14 -2.02
CA GLN A 26 -12.15 20.90 -2.25
C GLN A 26 -12.55 21.08 -3.72
N GLN A 27 -11.97 22.05 -4.45
CA GLN A 27 -12.21 22.22 -5.90
C GLN A 27 -11.51 21.14 -6.76
N ILE A 28 -10.59 20.35 -6.20
CA ILE A 28 -9.83 19.31 -6.90
C ILE A 28 -10.38 17.90 -6.63
N ALA A 29 -10.84 17.63 -5.41
CA ALA A 29 -11.22 16.31 -4.92
C ALA A 29 -12.69 15.93 -5.18
N SER A 30 -13.45 16.81 -5.86
CA SER A 30 -14.91 16.77 -5.99
C SER A 30 -15.38 16.78 -7.44
N GLU A 31 -16.69 16.68 -7.68
CA GLU A 31 -17.28 16.69 -9.03
C GLU A 31 -17.04 18.02 -9.77
N GLN A 32 -16.87 19.13 -9.04
CA GLN A 32 -16.46 20.44 -9.56
C GLN A 32 -15.12 20.40 -10.32
N ALA A 33 -14.23 19.44 -10.02
CA ALA A 33 -12.98 19.28 -10.76
C ALA A 33 -13.20 18.88 -12.24
N ALA A 34 -14.34 18.25 -12.56
CA ALA A 34 -14.75 17.92 -13.93
C ALA A 34 -15.45 19.10 -14.64
N GLU A 35 -15.98 20.07 -13.90
CA GLU A 35 -16.58 21.30 -14.46
C GLU A 35 -15.51 22.26 -14.99
N ASN A 36 -14.33 22.32 -14.34
CA ASN A 36 -13.22 23.17 -14.78
C ASN A 36 -11.84 22.48 -14.70
N PRO A 37 -11.61 21.41 -15.49
CA PRO A 37 -10.35 20.67 -15.48
C PRO A 37 -9.15 21.51 -15.93
N VAL A 38 -9.37 22.60 -16.67
CA VAL A 38 -8.32 23.56 -17.06
C VAL A 38 -7.83 24.34 -15.85
N ALA A 39 -8.72 24.91 -15.04
CA ALA A 39 -8.33 25.63 -13.82
C ALA A 39 -7.70 24.70 -12.77
N VAL A 40 -8.18 23.45 -12.65
CA VAL A 40 -7.54 22.40 -11.83
C VAL A 40 -6.13 22.10 -12.33
N GLY A 41 -5.94 21.93 -13.64
CA GLY A 41 -4.61 21.70 -14.23
C GLY A 41 -3.64 22.86 -13.98
N VAL A 42 -4.11 24.11 -14.10
CA VAL A 42 -3.31 25.31 -13.81
C VAL A 42 -3.00 25.43 -12.31
N LEU A 43 -3.96 25.13 -11.42
CA LEU A 43 -3.74 25.11 -9.96
C LEU A 43 -2.61 24.15 -9.59
N LEU A 44 -2.65 22.92 -10.09
CA LEU A 44 -1.62 21.90 -9.83
C LEU A 44 -0.25 22.28 -10.41
N ALA A 45 -0.22 22.87 -11.61
CA ALA A 45 1.01 23.33 -12.23
C ALA A 45 1.63 24.53 -11.49
N LEU A 46 0.82 25.46 -10.98
CA LEU A 46 1.30 26.63 -10.24
C LEU A 46 1.78 26.26 -8.83
N LEU A 47 1.10 25.35 -8.13
CA LEU A 47 1.58 24.79 -6.86
C LEU A 47 2.96 24.14 -7.03
N ALA A 48 3.10 23.24 -8.01
CA ALA A 48 4.37 22.57 -8.30
C ALA A 48 5.49 23.53 -8.75
N ALA A 49 5.15 24.62 -9.47
CA ALA A 49 6.11 25.64 -9.91
C ALA A 49 6.52 26.62 -8.80
N LYS A 50 5.62 26.89 -7.84
CA LYS A 50 5.93 27.61 -6.59
C LYS A 50 6.81 26.76 -5.66
N GLY A 51 6.52 25.47 -5.59
CA GLY A 51 6.91 24.59 -4.49
C GLY A 51 5.83 24.66 -3.41
N GLU A 52 5.29 23.51 -3.03
CA GLU A 52 4.23 23.41 -2.02
C GLU A 52 4.76 23.67 -0.59
N SER A 53 4.03 24.48 0.19
CA SER A 53 4.38 24.77 1.58
C SER A 53 3.83 23.71 2.55
N ALA A 54 4.40 23.59 3.75
CA ALA A 54 3.89 22.66 4.77
C ALA A 54 2.43 22.93 5.15
N ALA A 55 2.00 24.20 5.18
CA ALA A 55 0.61 24.56 5.43
C ALA A 55 -0.34 24.09 4.31
N GLU A 56 0.07 24.26 3.04
CA GLU A 56 -0.67 23.76 1.88
C GLU A 56 -0.79 22.24 1.89
N VAL A 57 0.33 21.53 2.07
CA VAL A 57 0.36 20.06 2.10
C VAL A 57 -0.44 19.52 3.28
N ALA A 58 -0.37 20.16 4.45
CA ALA A 58 -1.16 19.78 5.62
C ALA A 58 -2.67 19.99 5.39
N ALA A 59 -3.10 21.12 4.84
CA ALA A 59 -4.52 21.37 4.53
C ALA A 59 -5.06 20.36 3.50
N PHE A 60 -4.28 20.09 2.44
CA PHE A 60 -4.62 19.05 1.45
C PHE A 60 -4.73 17.66 2.09
N ALA A 61 -3.76 17.28 2.94
CA ALA A 61 -3.77 15.98 3.62
C ALA A 61 -4.89 15.83 4.66
N LYS A 62 -5.25 16.90 5.39
CA LYS A 62 -6.39 16.91 6.32
C LYS A 62 -7.70 16.62 5.58
N HIS A 63 -7.99 17.34 4.49
CA HIS A 63 -9.23 17.13 3.72
C HIS A 63 -9.25 15.79 3.00
N MET A 64 -8.13 15.39 2.36
CA MET A 64 -8.05 14.07 1.73
C MET A 64 -8.20 12.91 2.74
N ARG A 65 -7.95 13.13 4.05
CA ARG A 65 -8.30 12.18 5.12
C ARG A 65 -9.77 12.27 5.57
N SER A 66 -10.44 13.43 5.48
CA SER A 66 -11.88 13.53 5.79
C SER A 66 -12.73 12.81 4.74
N GLU A 67 -12.30 12.85 3.47
CA GLU A 67 -12.98 12.14 2.36
C GLU A 67 -12.53 10.68 2.18
N ALA A 68 -11.72 10.15 3.11
CA ALA A 68 -11.23 8.78 3.05
C ALA A 68 -12.16 7.78 3.77
N ILE A 69 -12.21 6.54 3.28
CA ILE A 69 -12.93 5.45 3.96
C ILE A 69 -12.08 4.95 5.14
N ASN A 70 -12.16 5.64 6.27
CA ASN A 70 -11.30 5.39 7.43
C ASN A 70 -11.43 3.94 7.98
N VAL A 71 -10.29 3.36 8.39
CA VAL A 71 -10.20 2.03 9.00
C VAL A 71 -10.25 2.17 10.52
N HIS A 72 -11.20 1.47 11.16
CA HIS A 72 -11.20 1.32 12.61
C HIS A 72 -10.24 0.21 13.05
N VAL A 73 -9.55 0.43 14.17
CA VAL A 73 -8.60 -0.52 14.78
C VAL A 73 -9.02 -0.71 16.23
N SER A 74 -9.55 -1.89 16.53
CA SER A 74 -10.31 -2.20 17.75
C SER A 74 -9.41 -2.41 18.96
N SER A 75 -8.18 -2.89 18.77
CA SER A 75 -7.22 -3.14 19.86
C SER A 75 -6.70 -1.89 20.56
N GLY A 76 -6.97 -0.68 20.05
CA GLY A 76 -6.52 0.59 20.63
C GLY A 76 -4.99 0.79 20.63
N ARG A 77 -4.24 -0.15 20.05
CA ARG A 77 -2.78 -0.08 19.90
C ARG A 77 -2.40 0.99 18.87
N PRO A 78 -1.24 1.65 19.01
CA PRO A 78 -0.72 2.49 17.93
C PRO A 78 -0.49 1.64 16.68
N THR A 79 -0.74 2.24 15.52
CA THR A 79 -0.48 1.66 14.19
C THR A 79 0.76 2.29 13.54
N LEU A 80 1.53 1.45 12.86
CA LEU A 80 2.72 1.78 12.08
C LEU A 80 2.41 1.85 10.59
N ASP A 81 2.94 2.85 9.89
CA ASP A 81 3.18 2.78 8.44
C ASP A 81 4.68 2.92 8.12
N ILE A 82 5.15 2.21 7.09
CA ILE A 82 6.49 2.33 6.51
C ILE A 82 6.28 2.51 5.01
N VAL A 83 6.49 3.71 4.49
CA VAL A 83 6.01 4.11 3.16
C VAL A 83 6.92 5.18 2.56
N GLY A 84 7.02 5.24 1.23
CA GLY A 84 7.79 6.25 0.50
C GLY A 84 6.90 7.06 -0.44
N THR A 85 7.33 8.28 -0.77
CA THR A 85 6.75 9.09 -1.87
C THR A 85 6.78 8.39 -3.23
N GLY A 86 7.74 7.49 -3.45
CA GLY A 86 8.11 6.95 -4.75
C GLY A 86 8.68 7.99 -5.71
N GLY A 87 9.08 7.53 -6.90
CA GLY A 87 9.53 8.41 -7.97
C GLY A 87 10.96 8.95 -7.81
N ASP A 88 11.81 8.22 -7.07
CA ASP A 88 13.26 8.37 -7.07
C ASP A 88 13.90 7.95 -8.42
N GLY A 89 13.25 7.03 -9.14
CA GLY A 89 13.70 6.43 -10.41
C GLY A 89 14.64 5.23 -10.23
N ALA A 90 14.91 4.80 -8.99
CA ALA A 90 15.96 3.83 -8.69
C ALA A 90 15.63 2.38 -9.09
N ASN A 91 14.33 2.04 -9.12
CA ASN A 91 13.84 0.68 -9.36
C ASN A 91 14.47 -0.35 -8.39
N THR A 92 14.45 -0.04 -7.10
CA THR A 92 14.82 -0.97 -6.03
C THR A 92 13.82 -2.12 -5.89
N VAL A 93 14.21 -3.15 -5.14
CA VAL A 93 13.24 -4.09 -4.52
C VAL A 93 12.25 -3.28 -3.68
N ASN A 94 11.02 -3.77 -3.45
CA ASN A 94 10.01 -3.06 -2.64
C ASN A 94 10.36 -3.09 -1.13
N LEU A 95 11.47 -2.47 -0.72
CA LEU A 95 12.08 -2.57 0.61
C LEU A 95 11.13 -2.08 1.71
N SER A 96 10.42 -0.97 1.53
CA SER A 96 9.38 -0.48 2.46
C SER A 96 8.18 -1.42 2.61
N THR A 97 7.90 -2.29 1.63
CA THR A 97 6.87 -3.35 1.76
C THR A 97 7.41 -4.49 2.60
N ALA A 98 8.66 -4.89 2.37
CA ALA A 98 9.29 -5.94 3.15
C ALA A 98 9.61 -5.54 4.59
N ALA A 99 9.98 -4.27 4.81
CA ALA A 99 10.22 -3.70 6.13
C ALA A 99 8.94 -3.67 6.98
N ALA A 100 7.78 -3.43 6.36
CA ALA A 100 6.48 -3.51 7.02
C ALA A 100 6.20 -4.94 7.54
N VAL A 101 6.41 -5.97 6.70
CA VAL A 101 6.28 -7.38 7.11
C VAL A 101 7.28 -7.75 8.21
N LEU A 102 8.53 -7.31 8.10
CA LEU A 102 9.55 -7.59 9.11
C LEU A 102 9.24 -6.91 10.46
N ALA A 103 8.77 -5.65 10.44
CA ALA A 103 8.33 -4.95 11.65
C ALA A 103 7.10 -5.62 12.29
N ALA A 104 6.13 -6.09 11.49
CA ALA A 104 5.00 -6.87 11.96
C ALA A 104 5.45 -8.20 12.61
N SER A 105 6.39 -8.90 11.98
CA SER A 105 6.97 -10.13 12.54
C SER A 105 7.72 -9.89 13.86
N CYS A 106 8.15 -8.67 14.14
CA CYS A 106 8.76 -8.25 15.40
C CYS A 106 7.73 -7.78 16.45
N GLY A 107 6.43 -7.79 16.14
CA GLY A 107 5.33 -7.46 17.05
C GLY A 107 4.68 -6.08 16.86
N ALA A 108 5.12 -5.27 15.89
CA ALA A 108 4.45 -4.01 15.57
C ALA A 108 3.08 -4.28 14.91
N LEU A 109 2.08 -3.42 15.17
CA LEU A 109 0.80 -3.46 14.45
C LEU A 109 0.91 -2.56 13.20
N VAL A 110 0.91 -3.15 12.01
CA VAL A 110 1.33 -2.47 10.77
C VAL A 110 0.17 -2.27 9.80
N ALA A 111 -0.31 -1.03 9.70
CA ALA A 111 -1.33 -0.64 8.74
C ALA A 111 -0.66 0.10 7.58
N LYS A 112 -0.17 -0.64 6.57
CA LYS A 112 0.59 -0.09 5.45
C LYS A 112 -0.32 0.56 4.42
N HIS A 113 -0.08 1.82 4.05
CA HIS A 113 -0.72 2.44 2.89
C HIS A 113 0.12 2.26 1.62
N GLY A 114 -0.50 2.14 0.45
CA GLY A 114 0.24 2.09 -0.81
C GLY A 114 -0.61 1.91 -2.06
N ASN A 115 0.06 1.68 -3.19
CA ASN A 115 -0.57 1.69 -4.52
C ASN A 115 0.17 0.78 -5.50
N ARG A 116 -0.36 0.65 -6.73
CA ARG A 116 0.38 0.09 -7.88
C ARG A 116 1.44 1.08 -8.37
N SER A 117 2.40 0.59 -9.15
CA SER A 117 3.39 1.46 -9.80
C SER A 117 2.76 2.45 -10.78
N VAL A 118 3.37 3.63 -10.85
CA VAL A 118 3.19 4.62 -11.93
C VAL A 118 4.52 4.94 -12.64
N SER A 119 5.65 4.39 -12.17
CA SER A 119 6.99 4.71 -12.71
C SER A 119 8.12 3.71 -12.41
N SER A 120 8.00 2.86 -11.39
CA SER A 120 8.91 1.72 -11.15
C SER A 120 8.47 0.46 -11.91
N ARG A 121 9.32 -0.57 -11.98
CA ARG A 121 8.93 -1.90 -12.50
C ARG A 121 7.87 -2.64 -11.66
N SER A 122 7.74 -2.32 -10.36
CA SER A 122 6.75 -2.92 -9.45
C SER A 122 6.38 -1.98 -8.30
N GLY A 123 5.09 -1.85 -7.99
CA GLY A 123 4.56 -1.11 -6.83
C GLY A 123 4.29 -2.01 -5.63
N SER A 124 3.91 -1.42 -4.49
CA SER A 124 3.64 -2.19 -3.28
C SER A 124 2.42 -3.10 -3.41
N ALA A 125 1.38 -2.67 -4.14
CA ALA A 125 0.22 -3.52 -4.43
C ALA A 125 0.59 -4.68 -5.38
N ASP A 126 1.39 -4.39 -6.41
CA ASP A 126 1.73 -5.35 -7.46
C ASP A 126 2.57 -6.52 -6.92
N VAL A 127 3.55 -6.24 -6.05
CA VAL A 127 4.33 -7.30 -5.37
C VAL A 127 3.52 -8.03 -4.29
N LEU A 128 2.55 -7.38 -3.65
CA LEU A 128 1.73 -8.03 -2.61
C LEU A 128 0.78 -9.07 -3.18
N GLU A 129 0.15 -8.80 -4.33
CA GLU A 129 -0.69 -9.80 -5.02
C GLU A 129 0.12 -11.03 -5.42
N GLU A 130 1.32 -10.84 -5.96
CA GLU A 130 2.25 -11.93 -6.33
C GLU A 130 2.76 -12.71 -5.10
N LEU A 131 2.91 -12.05 -3.95
CA LEU A 131 3.22 -12.73 -2.68
C LEU A 131 2.00 -13.49 -2.10
N GLY A 132 0.80 -13.31 -2.66
CA GLY A 132 -0.44 -13.99 -2.26
C GLY A 132 -1.39 -13.14 -1.40
N VAL A 133 -1.13 -11.84 -1.21
CA VAL A 133 -1.95 -10.94 -0.40
C VAL A 133 -2.94 -10.16 -1.30
N PRO A 134 -4.24 -10.49 -1.32
CA PRO A 134 -5.21 -9.82 -2.19
C PRO A 134 -5.53 -8.40 -1.70
N MET A 135 -5.97 -7.55 -2.64
CA MET A 135 -6.40 -6.18 -2.34
C MET A 135 -7.77 -6.18 -1.64
N LEU A 136 -7.76 -6.14 -0.31
CA LEU A 136 -8.96 -6.17 0.53
C LEU A 136 -9.90 -4.96 0.29
N LYS A 137 -11.21 -5.19 0.49
CA LYS A 137 -12.21 -4.13 0.63
C LYS A 137 -12.05 -3.44 2.00
N PRO A 138 -12.42 -2.15 2.16
CA PRO A 138 -12.17 -1.41 3.40
C PRO A 138 -12.66 -2.08 4.70
N HIS A 139 -13.83 -2.73 4.69
CA HIS A 139 -14.38 -3.40 5.86
C HIS A 139 -13.53 -4.58 6.37
N ASN A 140 -12.72 -5.20 5.50
CA ASN A 140 -11.93 -6.38 5.87
C ASN A 140 -10.50 -6.04 6.32
N VAL A 141 -10.08 -4.77 6.20
CA VAL A 141 -8.75 -4.33 6.65
C VAL A 141 -8.67 -4.25 8.18
N GLY A 142 -9.75 -3.88 8.87
CA GLY A 142 -9.82 -3.91 10.34
C GLY A 142 -9.62 -5.34 10.90
N PRO A 143 -10.45 -6.32 10.52
CA PRO A 143 -10.27 -7.73 10.89
C PRO A 143 -8.87 -8.27 10.55
N CYS A 144 -8.36 -7.96 9.35
CA CYS A 144 -7.02 -8.37 8.92
C CYS A 144 -5.90 -7.80 9.83
N LEU A 145 -6.03 -6.55 10.29
CA LEU A 145 -5.09 -5.95 11.25
C LEU A 145 -5.10 -6.67 12.60
N GLU A 146 -6.28 -7.01 13.13
CA GLU A 146 -6.36 -7.66 14.44
C GLU A 146 -5.83 -9.11 14.37
N GLU A 147 -6.17 -9.88 13.35
CA GLU A 147 -5.76 -11.29 13.23
C GLU A 147 -4.32 -11.46 12.72
N ALA A 148 -3.93 -10.79 11.63
CA ALA A 148 -2.61 -10.96 11.04
C ALA A 148 -1.53 -10.00 11.59
N GLN A 149 -1.91 -9.01 12.40
CA GLN A 149 -1.04 -7.92 12.90
C GLN A 149 -0.46 -7.00 11.80
N ILE A 150 -0.82 -7.23 10.55
CA ILE A 150 -0.48 -6.41 9.39
C ILE A 150 -1.62 -6.42 8.36
N ALA A 151 -1.88 -5.28 7.72
CA ALA A 151 -2.76 -5.19 6.57
C ALA A 151 -2.32 -4.10 5.58
N PHE A 152 -2.83 -4.17 4.35
CA PHE A 152 -2.52 -3.24 3.28
C PHE A 152 -3.76 -2.47 2.84
N MET A 153 -3.66 -1.13 2.88
CA MET A 153 -4.69 -0.22 2.40
C MET A 153 -4.33 0.22 0.98
N PHE A 154 -4.97 -0.42 0.00
CA PHE A 154 -4.77 -0.12 -1.41
C PHE A 154 -5.46 1.20 -1.79
N ALA A 155 -4.70 2.27 -2.01
CA ALA A 155 -5.19 3.65 -2.10
C ALA A 155 -6.48 3.87 -2.95
N PRO A 156 -6.67 3.23 -4.13
CA PRO A 156 -7.92 3.37 -4.90
C PRO A 156 -9.19 2.85 -4.22
N HIS A 157 -9.09 1.90 -3.27
CA HIS A 157 -10.23 1.43 -2.46
C HIS A 157 -10.60 2.41 -1.34
N PHE A 158 -9.70 3.33 -0.98
CA PHE A 158 -9.78 4.15 0.22
C PHE A 158 -9.98 5.65 -0.04
N HIS A 159 -9.54 6.14 -1.20
CA HIS A 159 -9.59 7.55 -1.58
C HIS A 159 -10.46 7.75 -2.84
N PRO A 160 -11.79 7.50 -2.78
CA PRO A 160 -12.67 7.54 -3.95
C PRO A 160 -12.68 8.91 -4.63
N ALA A 161 -12.50 10.00 -3.86
CA ALA A 161 -12.31 11.37 -4.33
C ALA A 161 -11.22 11.52 -5.42
N MET A 162 -10.18 10.68 -5.40
CA MET A 162 -9.10 10.71 -6.40
C MET A 162 -9.58 10.45 -7.84
N ARG A 163 -10.76 9.85 -8.03
CA ARG A 163 -11.35 9.63 -9.36
C ARG A 163 -11.58 10.94 -10.13
N HIS A 164 -11.84 12.05 -9.43
CA HIS A 164 -12.15 13.34 -10.04
C HIS A 164 -10.89 14.03 -10.60
N VAL A 165 -9.77 13.97 -9.88
CA VAL A 165 -8.50 14.58 -10.31
C VAL A 165 -7.65 13.68 -11.22
N ALA A 166 -7.87 12.36 -11.22
CA ALA A 166 -7.06 11.41 -11.99
C ALA A 166 -6.98 11.71 -13.51
N PRO A 167 -8.06 12.10 -14.21
CA PRO A 167 -7.98 12.50 -15.63
C PRO A 167 -7.09 13.73 -15.84
N VAL A 168 -7.21 14.74 -14.96
CA VAL A 168 -6.41 15.98 -15.05
C VAL A 168 -4.93 15.68 -14.81
N ARG A 169 -4.59 14.88 -13.79
CA ARG A 169 -3.20 14.44 -13.53
C ARG A 169 -2.60 13.70 -14.72
N LYS A 170 -3.38 12.80 -15.35
CA LYS A 170 -2.96 12.08 -16.56
C LYS A 170 -2.76 13.01 -17.76
N ALA A 171 -3.56 14.06 -17.89
CA ALA A 171 -3.47 15.04 -18.97
C ALA A 171 -2.30 16.01 -18.82
N ILE A 172 -1.98 16.48 -17.61
CA ILE A 172 -0.85 17.42 -17.38
C ILE A 172 0.51 16.72 -17.38
N GLY A 173 0.59 15.43 -17.05
CA GLY A 173 1.82 14.61 -17.16
C GLY A 173 2.99 15.01 -16.25
N ILE A 174 2.81 15.96 -15.33
CA ILE A 174 3.85 16.47 -14.42
C ILE A 174 3.63 16.04 -12.97
N ARG A 175 4.71 16.09 -12.16
CA ARG A 175 4.61 15.97 -10.70
C ARG A 175 3.85 17.16 -10.11
N SER A 176 3.12 16.90 -9.03
CA SER A 176 2.33 17.88 -8.26
C SER A 176 2.20 17.42 -6.82
N VAL A 177 1.56 18.20 -5.95
CA VAL A 177 1.19 17.85 -4.56
C VAL A 177 0.71 16.40 -4.36
N PHE A 178 -0.02 15.81 -5.31
CA PHE A 178 -0.47 14.40 -5.23
C PHE A 178 0.65 13.34 -5.34
N ASN A 179 1.88 13.74 -5.71
CA ASN A 179 3.07 12.88 -5.65
C ASN A 179 3.72 12.88 -4.25
N ILE A 180 3.36 13.81 -3.37
CA ILE A 180 3.84 13.84 -1.98
C ILE A 180 2.73 13.53 -0.96
N LEU A 181 1.45 13.64 -1.33
CA LEU A 181 0.33 13.29 -0.46
C LEU A 181 0.25 11.78 -0.13
N GLY A 182 0.64 10.86 -1.01
CA GLY A 182 0.44 9.41 -0.84
C GLY A 182 0.79 8.85 0.56
N PRO A 183 2.02 9.06 1.07
CA PRO A 183 2.43 8.69 2.44
C PRO A 183 1.62 9.33 3.57
N LEU A 184 1.02 10.50 3.30
CA LEU A 184 0.30 11.31 4.28
C LEU A 184 -1.19 10.92 4.39
N LEU A 185 -1.73 10.10 3.49
CA LEU A 185 -3.16 9.76 3.42
C LEU A 185 -3.53 8.39 4.02
N ASN A 186 -2.75 7.86 4.96
CA ASN A 186 -3.01 6.56 5.58
C ASN A 186 -4.43 6.47 6.23
N PRO A 187 -5.34 5.59 5.75
CA PRO A 187 -6.73 5.50 6.23
C PRO A 187 -6.91 4.93 7.65
N ALA A 188 -5.90 4.28 8.24
CA ALA A 188 -5.91 3.86 9.64
C ALA A 188 -5.38 4.95 10.60
N GLY A 189 -5.12 6.16 10.08
CA GLY A 189 -4.74 7.32 10.88
C GLY A 189 -3.39 7.22 11.59
N CYS A 190 -2.48 6.37 11.08
CA CYS A 190 -1.26 5.92 11.75
C CYS A 190 -0.54 6.99 12.57
N LYS A 191 -0.34 6.68 13.85
CA LYS A 191 0.34 7.55 14.81
C LYS A 191 1.85 7.41 14.80
N ARG A 192 2.34 6.28 14.28
CA ARG A 192 3.77 5.95 14.13
C ARG A 192 4.07 5.77 12.65
N VAL A 193 5.07 6.48 12.12
CA VAL A 193 5.37 6.46 10.69
C VAL A 193 6.86 6.53 10.39
N VAL A 194 7.30 5.81 9.37
CA VAL A 194 8.58 6.06 8.67
C VAL A 194 8.22 6.44 7.24
N ILE A 195 8.54 7.68 6.85
CA ILE A 195 8.23 8.23 5.54
C ILE A 195 9.51 8.54 4.75
N GLY A 196 9.66 7.84 3.65
CA GLY A 196 10.60 8.17 2.59
C GLY A 196 10.23 9.42 1.81
N VAL A 197 11.21 10.29 1.51
CA VAL A 197 11.05 11.36 0.51
C VAL A 197 12.13 11.29 -0.58
N TYR A 198 11.73 11.40 -1.86
CA TYR A 198 12.65 11.31 -3.02
C TYR A 198 13.66 12.47 -3.13
N THR A 199 13.56 13.50 -2.28
CA THR A 199 14.47 14.65 -2.29
C THR A 199 14.57 15.28 -0.90
N PRO A 200 15.77 15.72 -0.45
CA PRO A 200 15.94 16.27 0.91
C PRO A 200 15.23 17.61 1.11
N LYS A 201 14.70 18.24 0.04
CA LYS A 201 13.86 19.44 0.13
C LYS A 201 12.49 19.18 0.79
N LEU A 202 12.04 17.93 0.85
CA LEU A 202 10.74 17.56 1.42
C LEU A 202 10.83 17.21 2.90
N LEU A 203 12.03 17.02 3.47
CA LEU A 203 12.22 16.55 4.85
C LEU A 203 11.53 17.47 5.87
N ASP A 204 11.82 18.76 5.79
CA ASP A 204 11.30 19.75 6.75
C ASP A 204 9.78 19.95 6.54
N VAL A 205 9.34 20.04 5.28
CA VAL A 205 7.93 20.11 4.87
C VAL A 205 7.13 18.95 5.45
N PHE A 206 7.61 17.71 5.30
CA PHE A 206 6.93 16.55 5.86
C PHE A 206 6.96 16.55 7.38
N GLY A 207 8.06 16.93 8.03
CA GLY A 207 8.14 16.98 9.50
C GLY A 207 7.10 17.93 10.11
N GLU A 208 6.93 19.12 9.54
CA GLU A 208 5.86 20.06 9.91
C GLU A 208 4.45 19.50 9.64
N VAL A 209 4.26 18.85 8.49
CA VAL A 209 2.97 18.23 8.14
C VAL A 209 2.62 17.07 9.07
N LEU A 210 3.57 16.26 9.51
CA LEU A 210 3.32 15.16 10.44
C LEU A 210 2.85 15.65 11.82
N LEU A 211 3.42 16.76 12.31
CA LEU A 211 2.92 17.44 13.52
C LEU A 211 1.48 17.93 13.30
N ALA A 212 1.21 18.58 12.16
CA ALA A 212 -0.11 19.13 11.81
C ALA A 212 -1.19 18.06 11.56
N LEU A 213 -0.81 16.84 11.14
CA LEU A 213 -1.67 15.67 11.01
C LEU A 213 -1.78 14.83 12.28
N GLY A 214 -1.03 15.21 13.33
CA GLY A 214 -1.07 14.56 14.63
C GLY A 214 -0.52 13.14 14.66
N VAL A 215 0.64 12.94 14.04
CA VAL A 215 1.58 11.86 14.38
C VAL A 215 2.15 12.11 15.78
N GLU A 216 2.46 11.03 16.50
CA GLU A 216 3.08 11.06 17.83
C GLU A 216 4.61 10.96 17.71
N HIS A 217 5.09 9.95 16.99
CA HIS A 217 6.50 9.72 16.73
C HIS A 217 6.66 9.28 15.27
N GLY A 218 7.45 10.01 14.50
CA GLY A 218 7.70 9.69 13.11
C GLY A 218 9.11 10.05 12.66
N LEU A 219 9.57 9.42 11.58
CA LEU A 219 10.79 9.74 10.89
C LEU A 219 10.47 10.10 9.44
N VAL A 220 11.01 11.21 8.95
CA VAL A 220 11.12 11.51 7.52
C VAL A 220 12.57 11.27 7.11
N VAL A 221 12.80 10.48 6.06
CA VAL A 221 14.14 10.01 5.67
C VAL A 221 14.43 10.26 4.20
N HIS A 222 15.69 10.62 3.91
CA HIS A 222 16.26 10.64 2.57
C HIS A 222 17.70 10.12 2.61
N CYS A 223 18.07 9.20 1.74
CA CYS A 223 19.43 8.65 1.74
C CYS A 223 19.96 8.38 0.33
N ALA A 224 21.03 9.09 -0.04
CA ALA A 224 21.74 8.92 -1.30
C ALA A 224 20.85 8.95 -2.57
N GLY A 225 19.79 9.76 -2.57
CA GLY A 225 18.85 9.89 -3.69
C GLY A 225 17.59 9.03 -3.57
N LEU A 226 17.58 8.02 -2.70
CA LEU A 226 16.42 7.15 -2.48
C LEU A 226 15.48 7.73 -1.42
N ASP A 227 14.22 7.30 -1.48
CA ASP A 227 13.22 7.53 -0.45
C ASP A 227 13.11 6.37 0.55
N GLU A 228 14.24 5.72 0.87
CA GLU A 228 14.35 4.62 1.83
C GLU A 228 15.69 4.72 2.57
N LEU A 229 15.75 4.32 3.86
CA LEU A 229 17.04 4.22 4.57
C LEU A 229 17.91 3.16 3.90
N ASN A 230 19.17 3.49 3.64
CA ASN A 230 20.13 2.58 3.01
C ASN A 230 21.56 2.91 3.49
N SER A 231 22.52 2.07 3.12
CA SER A 231 23.92 2.18 3.53
C SER A 231 24.86 2.55 2.37
N MET A 232 24.37 3.33 1.39
CA MET A 232 25.21 3.94 0.34
C MET A 232 25.95 5.20 0.82
N GLY A 233 25.56 5.74 1.98
CA GLY A 233 26.13 6.91 2.62
C GLY A 233 25.29 7.32 3.84
N PRO A 234 25.53 8.50 4.43
CA PRO A 234 24.69 9.03 5.50
C PRO A 234 23.28 9.37 5.01
N ALA A 235 22.28 9.17 5.87
CA ALA A 235 20.90 9.58 5.65
C ALA A 235 20.63 10.95 6.30
N ASP A 236 19.96 11.84 5.56
CA ASP A 236 19.26 12.97 6.16
C ASP A 236 18.00 12.44 6.89
N VAL A 237 17.83 12.81 8.16
CA VAL A 237 16.67 12.41 8.97
C VAL A 237 16.03 13.62 9.64
N VAL A 238 14.71 13.73 9.54
CA VAL A 238 13.87 14.61 10.37
C VAL A 238 13.01 13.72 11.28
N GLU A 239 13.29 13.76 12.58
CA GLU A 239 12.50 13.10 13.60
C GLU A 239 11.43 14.05 14.15
N VAL A 240 10.21 13.54 14.22
CA VAL A 240 9.04 14.18 14.81
C VAL A 240 8.68 13.45 16.09
N ARG A 241 8.57 14.16 17.21
CA ARG A 241 8.16 13.62 18.53
C ARG A 241 7.23 14.62 19.22
N ARG A 242 5.92 14.47 19.02
CA ARG A 242 4.86 15.40 19.45
C ARG A 242 5.06 16.00 20.85
N ASP A 243 5.36 15.15 21.82
CA ASP A 243 5.39 15.51 23.25
C ASP A 243 6.81 15.81 23.78
N ALA A 244 7.81 15.95 22.90
CA ALA A 244 9.16 16.37 23.27
C ALA A 244 9.28 17.90 23.37
N GLU A 245 10.23 18.39 24.20
CA GLU A 245 10.57 19.83 24.34
C GLU A 245 10.80 20.51 22.97
N LYS A 246 11.36 19.76 22.03
CA LYS A 246 11.53 20.14 20.61
C LYS A 246 10.85 19.06 19.76
N PRO A 247 9.59 19.27 19.32
CA PRO A 247 8.84 18.25 18.60
C PRO A 247 9.35 17.90 17.19
N PHE A 248 10.38 18.62 16.72
CA PHE A 248 11.03 18.47 15.43
C PHE A 248 12.56 18.49 15.65
N ARG A 249 13.27 17.49 15.11
CA ARG A 249 14.73 17.39 15.20
C ARG A 249 15.32 16.85 13.89
N ARG A 250 16.14 17.66 13.23
CA ARG A 250 16.93 17.21 12.06
C ARG A 250 18.32 16.71 12.49
N TYR A 251 18.80 15.63 11.88
CA TYR A 251 20.15 15.11 12.06
C TYR A 251 20.61 14.28 10.84
N GLU A 252 21.93 14.06 10.74
CA GLU A 252 22.53 13.07 9.86
C GLU A 252 22.60 11.72 10.61
N LEU A 253 22.19 10.63 9.98
CA LEU A 253 22.32 9.26 10.51
C LEU A 253 23.28 8.45 9.65
N ARG A 254 24.37 7.96 10.25
CA ARG A 254 25.39 7.19 9.54
C ARG A 254 25.10 5.68 9.66
N PRO A 255 25.16 4.91 8.56
CA PRO A 255 24.93 3.47 8.60
C PRO A 255 25.96 2.75 9.49
N GLU A 256 27.18 3.30 9.63
CA GLU A 256 28.24 2.77 10.48
C GLU A 256 27.89 2.84 11.98
N ASP A 257 27.25 3.92 12.44
CA ASP A 257 26.84 4.09 13.84
C ASP A 257 25.78 3.03 14.22
N VAL A 258 24.88 2.72 13.27
CA VAL A 258 23.83 1.70 13.36
C VAL A 258 24.41 0.28 13.18
N GLY A 259 25.56 0.13 12.53
CA GLY A 259 26.18 -1.18 12.22
C GLY A 259 25.64 -1.85 10.95
N VAL A 260 25.09 -1.08 10.01
CA VAL A 260 24.56 -1.59 8.73
C VAL A 260 25.70 -1.71 7.72
N PRO A 261 25.98 -2.91 7.15
CA PRO A 261 27.01 -3.07 6.12
C PRO A 261 26.75 -2.19 4.89
N ALA A 262 27.79 -1.56 4.36
CA ALA A 262 27.72 -0.68 3.19
C ALA A 262 27.18 -1.40 1.95
N VAL A 263 26.49 -0.66 1.09
CA VAL A 263 25.82 -1.19 -0.11
C VAL A 263 26.02 -0.27 -1.33
N THR A 264 25.79 -0.81 -2.52
CA THR A 264 25.69 -0.06 -3.78
C THR A 264 24.30 -0.18 -4.39
N LEU A 265 23.86 0.81 -5.17
CA LEU A 265 22.53 0.81 -5.78
C LEU A 265 22.24 -0.45 -6.61
N GLU A 266 23.25 -1.00 -7.29
CA GLU A 266 23.13 -2.22 -8.10
C GLU A 266 22.70 -3.43 -7.25
N GLN A 267 23.13 -3.50 -5.98
CA GLN A 267 22.79 -4.58 -5.04
C GLN A 267 21.39 -4.41 -4.41
N LEU A 268 20.72 -3.26 -4.63
CA LEU A 268 19.36 -2.99 -4.17
C LEU A 268 18.33 -3.00 -5.30
N LYS A 269 18.76 -3.09 -6.57
CA LYS A 269 17.86 -3.14 -7.72
C LYS A 269 16.87 -4.30 -7.60
N GLY A 270 15.62 -3.97 -7.91
CA GLY A 270 14.52 -4.91 -8.02
C GLY A 270 14.17 -5.20 -9.47
N GLY A 271 13.19 -6.06 -9.60
CA GLY A 271 12.61 -6.46 -10.87
C GLY A 271 11.16 -6.00 -11.05
N ASP A 272 10.40 -6.77 -11.83
CA ASP A 272 8.94 -6.73 -11.79
C ASP A 272 8.37 -7.39 -10.52
N ALA A 273 7.06 -7.59 -10.46
CA ALA A 273 6.38 -8.17 -9.31
C ALA A 273 6.89 -9.59 -8.98
N THR A 274 7.01 -10.48 -9.98
CA THR A 274 7.49 -11.86 -9.83
C THR A 274 8.95 -11.90 -9.39
N GLU A 275 9.81 -11.11 -10.03
CA GLU A 275 11.22 -10.99 -9.65
C GLU A 275 11.36 -10.48 -8.20
N ASN A 276 10.64 -9.43 -7.80
CA ASN A 276 10.68 -8.90 -6.44
C ASN A 276 10.07 -9.86 -5.41
N ALA A 277 8.96 -10.53 -5.72
CA ALA A 277 8.33 -11.49 -4.81
C ALA A 277 9.25 -12.68 -4.53
N ALA A 278 9.94 -13.20 -5.55
CA ALA A 278 10.93 -14.25 -5.40
C ALA A 278 12.15 -13.81 -4.54
N ILE A 279 12.64 -12.58 -4.73
CA ILE A 279 13.69 -12.00 -3.88
C ILE A 279 13.21 -11.91 -2.42
N LEU A 280 12.00 -11.39 -2.18
CA LEU A 280 11.48 -11.19 -0.82
C LEU A 280 11.22 -12.51 -0.09
N ARG A 281 10.58 -13.50 -0.73
CA ARG A 281 10.40 -14.84 -0.14
C ARG A 281 11.74 -15.51 0.18
N LYS A 282 12.75 -15.35 -0.68
CA LYS A 282 14.10 -15.87 -0.42
C LYS A 282 14.76 -15.18 0.78
N VAL A 283 14.73 -13.86 0.86
CA VAL A 283 15.32 -13.10 1.98
C VAL A 283 14.58 -13.38 3.31
N PHE A 284 13.25 -13.50 3.27
CA PHE A 284 12.44 -13.84 4.44
C PHE A 284 12.61 -15.28 4.95
N SER A 285 13.13 -16.20 4.14
CA SER A 285 13.46 -17.56 4.61
C SER A 285 14.62 -17.61 5.62
N GLY A 286 15.36 -16.50 5.79
CA GLY A 286 16.37 -16.34 6.84
C GLY A 286 17.71 -17.03 6.52
N GLY A 287 18.44 -17.41 7.57
CA GLY A 287 19.75 -18.05 7.46
C GLY A 287 20.74 -17.24 6.60
N VAL A 288 21.44 -17.90 5.68
CA VAL A 288 22.39 -17.23 4.77
C VAL A 288 21.74 -16.24 3.78
N TYR A 289 20.41 -16.29 3.60
CA TYR A 289 19.70 -15.41 2.66
C TYR A 289 19.31 -14.06 3.28
N SER A 290 19.24 -13.93 4.61
CA SER A 290 19.05 -12.63 5.28
C SER A 290 20.29 -11.75 5.30
N GLU A 291 21.47 -12.34 5.08
CA GLU A 291 22.77 -11.66 5.18
C GLU A 291 23.19 -10.93 3.89
N CYS A 292 22.30 -10.89 2.90
CA CYS A 292 22.48 -10.10 1.68
C CYS A 292 22.20 -8.60 1.90
N PRO A 293 22.64 -7.71 0.99
CA PRO A 293 22.45 -6.26 1.14
C PRO A 293 20.98 -5.82 1.13
N VAL A 294 20.12 -6.53 0.38
CA VAL A 294 18.66 -6.34 0.43
C VAL A 294 18.13 -6.64 1.84
N GLY A 295 18.49 -7.79 2.44
CA GLY A 295 18.09 -8.15 3.80
C GLY A 295 18.55 -7.17 4.88
N ASN A 296 19.80 -6.69 4.78
CA ASN A 296 20.32 -5.64 5.67
C ASN A 296 19.53 -4.33 5.54
N THR A 297 19.16 -3.94 4.32
CA THR A 297 18.40 -2.70 4.06
C THR A 297 16.93 -2.81 4.50
N ILE A 298 16.30 -3.99 4.33
CA ILE A 298 14.97 -4.30 4.89
C ILE A 298 15.01 -4.19 6.42
N ALA A 299 16.01 -4.80 7.07
CA ALA A 299 16.18 -4.74 8.52
C ALA A 299 16.45 -3.31 9.03
N TYR A 300 17.15 -2.47 8.26
CA TYR A 300 17.41 -1.07 8.64
C TYR A 300 16.11 -0.24 8.65
N ASN A 301 15.29 -0.35 7.60
CA ASN A 301 13.98 0.34 7.54
C ASN A 301 12.99 -0.23 8.57
N ALA A 302 12.98 -1.54 8.78
CA ALA A 302 12.16 -2.17 9.82
C ALA A 302 12.60 -1.74 11.22
N GLY A 303 13.91 -1.63 11.48
CA GLY A 303 14.47 -1.15 12.74
C GLY A 303 14.11 0.30 13.06
N ALA A 304 14.10 1.18 12.05
CA ALA A 304 13.55 2.53 12.18
C ALA A 304 12.04 2.52 12.49
N GLY A 305 11.29 1.59 11.89
CA GLY A 305 9.88 1.33 12.20
C GLY A 305 9.64 0.90 13.64
N LEU A 306 10.43 -0.05 14.16
CA LEU A 306 10.35 -0.54 15.54
C LEU A 306 10.73 0.54 16.56
N TYR A 307 11.69 1.41 16.20
CA TYR A 307 12.05 2.58 17.00
C TYR A 307 10.90 3.58 17.12
N VAL A 308 10.25 4.00 16.02
CA VAL A 308 9.09 4.91 16.12
C VAL A 308 7.88 4.25 16.80
N TYR A 309 7.72 2.94 16.63
CA TYR A 309 6.66 2.18 17.28
C TYR A 309 6.86 2.04 18.81
N GLY A 310 8.10 2.17 19.30
CA GLY A 310 8.44 2.02 20.72
C GLY A 310 8.76 0.58 21.14
N LEU A 311 9.10 -0.31 20.20
CA LEU A 311 9.64 -1.66 20.49
C LEU A 311 11.17 -1.68 20.62
N ALA A 312 11.85 -0.57 20.32
CA ALA A 312 13.29 -0.41 20.49
C ALA A 312 13.66 1.03 20.86
N ASP A 313 14.59 1.22 21.80
CA ASP A 313 15.01 2.56 22.27
C ASP A 313 15.82 3.37 21.24
N SER A 314 16.29 2.73 20.17
CA SER A 314 17.09 3.37 19.11
C SER A 314 16.90 2.67 17.76
N ILE A 315 17.22 3.37 16.67
CA ILE A 315 17.25 2.77 15.32
C ILE A 315 18.27 1.61 15.25
N LYS A 316 19.34 1.67 16.07
CA LYS A 316 20.35 0.61 16.19
C LYS A 316 19.79 -0.66 16.83
N SER A 317 19.25 -0.57 18.04
CA SER A 317 18.63 -1.72 18.71
C SER A 317 17.43 -2.26 17.91
N GLY A 318 16.71 -1.39 17.20
CA GLY A 318 15.69 -1.78 16.23
C GLY A 318 16.24 -2.56 15.04
N TYR A 319 17.38 -2.14 14.46
CA TYR A 319 18.07 -2.85 13.39
C TYR A 319 18.57 -4.22 13.86
N GLU A 320 19.19 -4.29 15.04
CA GLU A 320 19.67 -5.54 15.65
C GLU A 320 18.51 -6.53 15.92
N MET A 321 17.37 -6.04 16.44
CA MET A 321 16.14 -6.81 16.62
C MET A 321 15.58 -7.32 15.28
N ALA A 322 15.46 -6.44 14.28
CA ALA A 322 14.96 -6.77 12.95
C ALA A 322 15.87 -7.77 12.23
N LYS A 323 17.21 -7.62 12.33
CA LYS A 323 18.19 -8.58 11.80
C LYS A 323 18.02 -9.96 12.41
N LYS A 324 17.90 -10.06 13.74
CA LYS A 324 17.70 -11.33 14.45
C LYS A 324 16.38 -12.02 14.06
N GLN A 325 15.30 -11.25 13.89
CA GLN A 325 14.01 -11.81 13.47
C GLN A 325 14.06 -12.27 12.01
N LEU A 326 14.68 -11.49 11.12
CA LEU A 326 14.86 -11.83 9.71
C LEU A 326 15.69 -13.10 9.54
N SER A 327 16.83 -13.23 10.23
CA SER A 327 17.70 -14.41 10.14
C SER A 327 17.04 -15.68 10.69
N SER A 328 16.04 -15.55 11.56
CA SER A 328 15.26 -16.68 12.09
C SER A 328 14.17 -17.21 11.15
N GLY A 329 13.98 -16.61 9.97
CA GLY A 329 12.98 -17.04 8.98
C GLY A 329 11.52 -16.65 9.30
N LYS A 330 11.25 -16.13 10.51
CA LYS A 330 9.89 -15.83 10.99
C LYS A 330 9.14 -14.77 10.16
N ALA A 331 9.86 -13.89 9.45
CA ALA A 331 9.26 -12.94 8.53
C ALA A 331 8.48 -13.63 7.39
N LEU A 332 8.91 -14.82 6.95
CA LEU A 332 8.19 -15.64 5.98
C LEU A 332 6.89 -16.18 6.58
N SER A 333 6.94 -16.70 7.81
CA SER A 333 5.74 -17.16 8.52
C SER A 333 4.71 -16.03 8.74
N THR A 334 5.16 -14.81 9.04
CA THR A 334 4.28 -13.63 9.14
C THR A 334 3.66 -13.27 7.79
N LEU A 335 4.44 -13.32 6.70
CA LEU A 335 3.91 -13.09 5.35
C LEU A 335 2.86 -14.14 4.96
N ASP A 336 3.14 -15.42 5.19
CA ASP A 336 2.26 -16.51 4.77
C ASP A 336 0.97 -16.55 5.62
N ASN A 337 1.05 -16.26 6.92
CA ASN A 337 -0.11 -16.03 7.77
C ASN A 337 -0.96 -14.85 7.28
N TRP A 338 -0.32 -13.72 6.94
CA TRP A 338 -1.01 -12.55 6.41
C TRP A 338 -1.70 -12.84 5.07
N ALA A 339 -1.03 -13.54 4.16
CA ALA A 339 -1.61 -13.98 2.90
C ALA A 339 -2.83 -14.89 3.12
N GLN A 340 -2.73 -15.86 4.04
CA GLN A 340 -3.84 -16.76 4.38
C GLN A 340 -5.05 -16.00 4.93
N VAL A 341 -4.86 -15.16 5.96
CA VAL A 341 -5.93 -14.35 6.58
C VAL A 341 -6.58 -13.41 5.55
N ALA A 342 -5.76 -12.73 4.74
CA ALA A 342 -6.26 -11.83 3.70
C ALA A 342 -7.00 -12.61 2.58
N GLN A 343 -6.59 -13.83 2.23
CA GLN A 343 -7.32 -14.67 1.28
C GLN A 343 -8.67 -15.14 1.83
N GLN A 344 -8.72 -15.56 3.10
CA GLN A 344 -9.97 -15.94 3.78
C GLN A 344 -10.96 -14.78 3.79
N LEU A 345 -10.54 -13.61 4.31
CA LEU A 345 -11.34 -12.39 4.33
C LEU A 345 -11.66 -11.84 2.92
N HIS A 346 -10.91 -12.17 1.87
CA HIS A 346 -11.26 -11.79 0.49
C HIS A 346 -12.28 -12.74 -0.14
N ALA A 347 -12.28 -14.02 0.26
CA ALA A 347 -13.19 -15.05 -0.24
C ALA A 347 -14.55 -15.06 0.48
N GLU A 348 -14.63 -14.51 1.70
CA GLU A 348 -15.89 -14.41 2.45
C GLU A 348 -16.97 -13.65 1.67
N PRO A 349 -18.15 -14.25 1.43
CA PRO A 349 -19.31 -13.53 0.93
C PRO A 349 -19.69 -12.41 1.90
N GLN A 350 -20.22 -11.29 1.39
CA GLN A 350 -20.79 -10.25 2.24
C GLN A 350 -22.10 -10.74 2.87
N LEU A 351 -21.96 -11.48 3.98
CA LEU A 351 -22.98 -11.61 5.00
C LEU A 351 -23.23 -10.20 5.55
N LEU A 352 -24.32 -9.58 5.12
CA LEU A 352 -24.83 -8.35 5.72
C LEU A 352 -25.10 -8.63 7.19
N SER A 353 -24.34 -8.00 8.09
CA SER A 353 -24.64 -8.03 9.51
C SER A 353 -26.02 -7.41 9.73
N MET A 354 -26.93 -8.18 10.32
CA MET A 354 -28.32 -7.73 10.51
C MET A 354 -28.41 -6.54 11.49
N ASP A 355 -27.35 -6.29 12.26
CA ASP A 355 -27.20 -5.19 13.23
C ASP A 355 -27.18 -3.78 12.61
N GLN A 356 -27.28 -3.64 11.27
CA GLN A 356 -27.50 -2.36 10.59
C GLN A 356 -28.80 -2.28 9.78
N VAL A 357 -29.75 -3.20 9.99
CA VAL A 357 -31.11 -3.11 9.43
C VAL A 357 -32.08 -2.64 10.52
N ASP A 358 -32.11 -1.32 10.76
CA ASP A 358 -33.09 -0.70 11.66
C ASP A 358 -34.53 -1.01 11.21
N GLY A 359 -35.30 -1.66 12.10
CA GLY A 359 -36.77 -1.65 12.06
C GLY A 359 -37.50 -2.65 11.15
N ALA A 360 -36.83 -3.63 10.52
CA ALA A 360 -37.50 -4.60 9.63
C ALA A 360 -37.11 -6.07 9.90
N VAL A 361 -37.85 -6.73 10.81
CA VAL A 361 -37.75 -8.20 11.01
C VAL A 361 -38.47 -8.92 9.87
N VAL A 362 -37.74 -9.20 8.79
CA VAL A 362 -38.20 -10.06 7.69
C VAL A 362 -38.01 -11.52 8.09
N SER A 363 -39.08 -12.33 8.08
CA SER A 363 -39.01 -13.72 8.52
C SER A 363 -38.41 -14.63 7.44
N ALA A 364 -37.91 -15.81 7.84
CA ALA A 364 -37.41 -16.82 6.89
C ALA A 364 -38.50 -17.28 5.89
N SER A 365 -39.77 -17.25 6.31
CA SER A 365 -40.95 -17.46 5.46
C SER A 365 -41.08 -16.39 4.37
N ASP A 366 -40.87 -15.12 4.69
CA ASP A 366 -40.98 -14.01 3.74
C ASP A 366 -39.89 -14.08 2.67
N TYR A 367 -38.67 -14.47 3.04
CA TYR A 367 -37.58 -14.69 2.08
C TYR A 367 -37.85 -15.88 1.15
N ALA A 368 -38.43 -16.97 1.67
CA ALA A 368 -38.86 -18.10 0.85
C ALA A 368 -39.98 -17.72 -0.13
N TYR A 369 -40.95 -16.91 0.33
CA TYR A 369 -42.06 -16.41 -0.49
C TYR A 369 -41.59 -15.43 -1.57
N ALA A 370 -40.71 -14.48 -1.22
CA ALA A 370 -40.06 -13.57 -2.17
C ALA A 370 -39.29 -14.33 -3.26
N ARG A 371 -38.57 -15.40 -2.88
CA ARG A 371 -37.86 -16.28 -3.83
C ARG A 371 -38.81 -17.01 -4.78
N GLN A 372 -39.96 -17.49 -4.29
CA GLN A 372 -41.00 -18.08 -5.14
C GLN A 372 -41.61 -17.06 -6.11
N LEU A 373 -41.88 -15.82 -5.66
CA LEU A 373 -42.40 -14.75 -6.52
C LEU A 373 -41.42 -14.39 -7.64
N VAL A 374 -40.12 -14.23 -7.34
CA VAL A 374 -39.09 -13.95 -8.37
C VAL A 374 -38.96 -15.12 -9.36
N GLN A 375 -39.05 -16.37 -8.90
CA GLN A 375 -39.05 -17.55 -9.79
C GLN A 375 -40.31 -17.62 -10.67
N ALA A 376 -41.49 -17.32 -10.13
CA ALA A 376 -42.74 -17.27 -10.89
C ALA A 376 -42.73 -16.13 -11.94
N TYR A 377 -42.19 -14.96 -11.60
CA TYR A 377 -42.03 -13.84 -12.51
C TYR A 377 -41.07 -14.17 -13.68
N PHE A 378 -39.93 -14.81 -13.38
CA PHE A 378 -39.03 -15.32 -14.42
C PHE A 378 -39.71 -16.39 -15.29
N ALA A 379 -40.50 -17.30 -14.71
CA ALA A 379 -41.25 -18.29 -15.47
C ALA A 379 -42.26 -17.63 -16.43
N MET A 380 -43.03 -16.64 -15.98
CA MET A 380 -43.94 -15.88 -16.85
C MET A 380 -43.22 -15.19 -18.01
N LEU A 381 -42.04 -14.60 -17.77
CA LEU A 381 -41.23 -13.99 -18.83
C LEU A 381 -40.71 -15.02 -19.85
N THR A 382 -40.37 -16.24 -19.43
CA THR A 382 -39.89 -17.29 -20.34
C THR A 382 -41.00 -18.03 -21.12
N VAL A 383 -42.21 -18.13 -20.57
CA VAL A 383 -43.35 -18.82 -21.23
C VAL A 383 -43.96 -17.98 -22.37
N GLY A 384 -43.63 -16.70 -22.46
CA GLY A 384 -44.15 -15.74 -23.46
C GLY A 384 -43.74 -15.94 -24.92
N CYS A 385 -43.24 -17.11 -25.37
CA CYS A 385 -42.76 -17.29 -26.75
C CYS A 385 -42.97 -18.71 -27.36
N HIS A 386 -44.21 -19.20 -27.37
CA HIS A 386 -44.59 -20.41 -28.14
C HIS A 386 -45.75 -20.15 -29.14
N ARG A 387 -45.52 -19.24 -30.08
CA ARG A 387 -46.17 -19.24 -31.41
C ARG A 387 -45.12 -18.88 -32.50
N ASN A 388 -45.20 -19.55 -33.64
CA ASN A 388 -44.12 -19.60 -34.63
C ASN A 388 -43.91 -18.29 -35.40
N ASN A 389 -42.67 -18.07 -35.85
CA ASN A 389 -42.22 -17.02 -36.78
C ASN A 389 -42.50 -15.55 -36.37
N CYS A 390 -41.75 -15.06 -35.39
CA CYS A 390 -41.47 -13.62 -35.28
C CYS A 390 -39.97 -13.35 -35.01
N MET A 391 -39.27 -12.87 -36.03
CA MET A 391 -37.84 -12.56 -35.99
C MET A 391 -37.62 -11.05 -35.78
N ASN A 392 -38.20 -10.49 -34.70
CA ASN A 392 -37.97 -9.10 -34.30
C ASN A 392 -38.33 -8.87 -32.81
N MET A 393 -37.36 -8.39 -32.02
CA MET A 393 -37.43 -8.35 -30.54
C MET A 393 -38.14 -7.09 -29.99
N TYR A 394 -39.19 -6.59 -30.67
CA TYR A 394 -39.83 -5.30 -30.34
C TYR A 394 -41.37 -5.26 -30.46
N CYS A 395 -42.05 -6.41 -30.54
CA CYS A 395 -43.51 -6.49 -30.72
C CYS A 395 -44.26 -7.14 -29.54
N CYS A 396 -44.14 -6.59 -28.32
CA CYS A 396 -45.05 -6.94 -27.21
C CYS A 396 -45.21 -5.85 -26.13
N SER A 397 -45.18 -4.57 -26.52
CA SER A 397 -45.40 -3.45 -25.61
C SER A 397 -46.89 -3.10 -25.47
N ASN A 398 -47.60 -3.66 -24.49
CA ASN A 398 -48.76 -3.06 -23.79
C ASN A 398 -49.44 -4.01 -22.77
N GLN A 399 -48.75 -4.38 -21.69
CA GLN A 399 -49.42 -4.82 -20.43
C GLN A 399 -48.49 -4.81 -19.20
N THR A 400 -47.79 -3.70 -18.96
CA THR A 400 -47.13 -3.45 -17.67
C THR A 400 -48.17 -3.12 -16.60
N GLN A 401 -48.57 -4.13 -15.82
CA GLN A 401 -49.06 -3.86 -14.46
C GLN A 401 -47.90 -3.22 -13.66
N ALA A 402 -48.20 -2.18 -12.90
CA ALA A 402 -47.20 -1.54 -12.06
C ALA A 402 -46.85 -2.46 -10.89
N LEU A 403 -45.56 -2.79 -10.74
CA LEU A 403 -45.05 -3.48 -9.56
C LEU A 403 -45.44 -2.69 -8.30
N THR A 404 -45.91 -3.40 -7.28
CA THR A 404 -46.14 -2.79 -5.97
C THR A 404 -44.80 -2.34 -5.36
N ALA A 405 -44.84 -1.39 -4.43
CA ALA A 405 -43.62 -0.89 -3.78
C ALA A 405 -42.80 -2.02 -3.11
N THR A 406 -43.49 -3.04 -2.59
CA THR A 406 -42.88 -4.24 -1.98
C THR A 406 -42.14 -5.09 -3.00
N GLU A 407 -42.74 -5.34 -4.18
CA GLU A 407 -42.09 -6.12 -5.25
C GLU A 407 -40.90 -5.36 -5.85
N ALA A 408 -41.03 -4.04 -6.01
CA ALA A 408 -39.93 -3.18 -6.42
C ALA A 408 -38.76 -3.23 -5.42
N ALA A 409 -39.04 -3.15 -4.11
CA ALA A 409 -38.02 -3.27 -3.07
C ALA A 409 -37.34 -4.65 -3.05
N ILE A 410 -38.11 -5.74 -3.15
CA ILE A 410 -37.59 -7.11 -3.23
C ILE A 410 -36.69 -7.29 -4.46
N MET A 411 -37.11 -6.78 -5.62
CA MET A 411 -36.29 -6.81 -6.85
C MET A 411 -35.03 -5.96 -6.71
N SER A 412 -35.09 -4.79 -6.07
CA SER A 412 -33.90 -3.98 -5.77
C SER A 412 -32.89 -4.72 -4.88
N ILE A 413 -33.36 -5.43 -3.84
CA ILE A 413 -32.50 -6.27 -2.98
C ILE A 413 -31.91 -7.45 -3.78
N TYR A 414 -32.70 -8.10 -4.64
CA TYR A 414 -32.23 -9.20 -5.48
C TYR A 414 -31.16 -8.78 -6.51
N PHE A 415 -31.32 -7.62 -7.14
CA PHE A 415 -30.31 -7.08 -8.07
C PHE A 415 -29.08 -6.53 -7.34
N ALA A 416 -29.22 -5.97 -6.13
CA ALA A 416 -28.09 -5.53 -5.30
C ALA A 416 -27.21 -6.71 -4.80
N THR A 417 -27.74 -7.93 -4.79
CA THR A 417 -27.06 -9.11 -4.22
C THR A 417 -26.44 -10.07 -5.23
N LYS A 418 -26.40 -9.73 -6.54
CA LYS A 418 -25.66 -10.53 -7.54
C LYS A 418 -24.79 -9.71 -8.50
N ALA A 419 -23.47 -9.93 -8.38
CA ALA A 419 -22.52 -9.69 -9.46
C ALA A 419 -22.72 -10.72 -10.61
N PRO A 420 -22.34 -10.40 -11.87
CA PRO A 420 -22.66 -11.23 -13.02
C PRO A 420 -21.79 -12.49 -13.12
N VAL A 421 -22.43 -13.65 -13.28
CA VAL A 421 -21.79 -14.89 -13.73
C VAL A 421 -22.26 -15.16 -15.16
N SER A 422 -21.33 -15.25 -16.11
CA SER A 422 -21.66 -15.58 -17.50
C SER A 422 -22.08 -17.04 -17.61
N LEU A 423 -23.30 -17.28 -18.08
CA LEU A 423 -23.87 -18.63 -18.21
C LEU A 423 -23.99 -19.02 -19.70
N CYS A 424 -22.94 -19.63 -20.23
CA CYS A 424 -23.03 -20.32 -21.52
C CYS A 424 -23.89 -21.58 -21.37
N ILE A 425 -25.05 -21.60 -22.03
CA ILE A 425 -25.88 -22.80 -22.19
C ILE A 425 -25.65 -23.33 -23.61
N ASP A 426 -25.16 -24.56 -23.74
CA ASP A 426 -25.02 -25.23 -25.04
C ASP A 426 -26.34 -25.89 -25.44
N ILE A 427 -27.00 -25.34 -26.47
CA ILE A 427 -28.35 -25.75 -26.88
C ILE A 427 -28.25 -26.93 -27.86
N LYS A 428 -27.91 -28.12 -27.35
CA LYS A 428 -27.87 -29.37 -28.12
C LYS A 428 -28.43 -30.64 -27.45
N SER A 429 -28.81 -30.60 -26.18
CA SER A 429 -29.22 -31.81 -25.41
C SER A 429 -30.71 -31.93 -25.09
N LEU A 430 -31.56 -30.95 -25.46
CA LEU A 430 -32.99 -30.95 -25.16
C LEU A 430 -33.87 -31.22 -26.40
N GLN A 431 -33.64 -32.36 -27.06
CA GLN A 431 -34.58 -32.96 -28.02
C GLN A 431 -34.65 -34.48 -27.87
N GLN A 432 -35.28 -34.96 -26.79
CA GLN A 432 -36.00 -36.24 -26.78
C GLN A 432 -36.95 -36.34 -25.58
N GLU A 433 -37.92 -37.25 -25.70
CA GLU A 433 -38.86 -37.70 -24.65
C GLU A 433 -39.88 -36.67 -24.12
N GLU A 434 -40.77 -36.23 -25.02
CA GLU A 434 -42.19 -36.20 -24.65
C GLU A 434 -42.72 -37.64 -24.55
N THR A 435 -43.34 -38.03 -23.43
CA THR A 435 -44.67 -38.68 -23.39
C THR A 435 -45.13 -38.89 -21.95
N LEU A 436 -46.38 -38.52 -21.65
CA LEU A 436 -47.10 -38.96 -20.44
C LEU A 436 -48.13 -40.04 -20.82
N SER A 437 -48.26 -41.06 -19.98
CA SER A 437 -49.45 -41.91 -19.89
C SER A 437 -49.65 -42.42 -18.45
N THR A 438 -50.92 -42.58 -18.07
CA THR A 438 -51.44 -42.92 -16.73
C THR A 438 -52.65 -43.86 -16.88
N PRO A 439 -53.24 -44.48 -15.82
CA PRO A 439 -52.86 -44.56 -14.40
C PRO A 439 -52.45 -46.04 -14.05
N GLU A 440 -52.92 -46.87 -13.10
CA GLU A 440 -53.90 -46.84 -11.98
C GLU A 440 -53.69 -48.06 -11.03
N MET A 441 -54.62 -48.27 -10.07
CA MET A 441 -54.99 -49.50 -9.33
C MET A 441 -54.18 -49.99 -8.09
N SER A 442 -54.81 -49.84 -6.91
CA SER A 442 -54.81 -50.72 -5.70
C SER A 442 -53.48 -51.02 -4.93
N GLU A 443 -53.41 -51.15 -3.59
CA GLU A 443 -54.40 -51.01 -2.49
C GLU A 443 -53.70 -50.87 -1.10
N LEU A 444 -54.14 -49.91 -0.25
CA LEU A 444 -54.13 -49.90 1.25
C LEU A 444 -52.82 -50.18 2.06
N PRO A 445 -52.75 -50.06 3.42
CA PRO A 445 -53.62 -49.41 4.42
C PRO A 445 -52.89 -48.27 5.22
N ARG A 446 -53.30 -47.98 6.49
CA ARG A 446 -52.75 -46.94 7.41
C ARG A 446 -52.39 -47.49 8.81
N HIS A 447 -51.66 -46.68 9.59
CA HIS A 447 -51.25 -46.83 11.03
C HIS A 447 -50.02 -47.74 11.25
N GLU A 448 -49.09 -47.48 12.20
CA GLU A 448 -49.25 -47.05 13.61
C GLU A 448 -48.31 -45.89 14.10
N LYS A 449 -48.32 -45.63 15.43
CA LYS A 449 -47.40 -44.75 16.20
C LYS A 449 -46.75 -45.54 17.34
N ILE A 450 -45.46 -45.31 17.64
CA ILE A 450 -44.79 -45.77 18.88
C ILE A 450 -44.00 -44.60 19.52
N LYS A 451 -43.78 -44.63 20.84
CA LYS A 451 -43.29 -43.51 21.66
C LYS A 451 -42.65 -43.99 22.99
N MET A 452 -41.64 -43.28 23.51
CA MET A 452 -41.05 -43.39 24.89
C MET A 452 -40.26 -44.69 25.19
N THR A 453 -39.30 -44.80 26.12
CA THR A 453 -38.76 -43.94 27.24
C THR A 453 -37.21 -44.18 27.36
N SER A 454 -36.37 -43.86 28.37
CA SER A 454 -36.39 -43.25 29.73
C SER A 454 -34.96 -42.85 30.23
N THR A 455 -34.89 -42.03 31.29
CA THR A 455 -33.73 -41.58 32.12
C THR A 455 -33.53 -42.49 33.39
N PRO A 456 -32.54 -42.34 34.35
CA PRO A 456 -31.96 -41.08 34.92
C PRO A 456 -30.45 -41.11 35.40
N GLU A 457 -30.09 -40.14 36.26
CA GLU A 457 -28.76 -39.74 36.84
C GLU A 457 -28.48 -40.40 38.23
N PRO A 458 -27.62 -39.88 39.16
CA PRO A 458 -26.20 -39.44 39.15
C PRO A 458 -25.32 -40.09 40.28
N GLN A 459 -24.03 -39.73 40.43
CA GLN A 459 -23.35 -39.27 41.70
C GLN A 459 -21.79 -39.34 41.67
N GLU A 460 -21.14 -38.78 42.71
CA GLU A 460 -19.69 -38.52 42.93
C GLU A 460 -18.97 -39.62 43.75
N VAL A 461 -17.65 -39.46 44.03
CA VAL A 461 -16.95 -39.64 45.35
C VAL A 461 -15.46 -40.10 45.24
N GLU A 462 -14.58 -39.42 46.01
CA GLU A 462 -13.25 -39.76 46.61
C GLU A 462 -12.16 -40.54 45.81
N GLU A 463 -10.96 -39.97 45.63
CA GLU A 463 -9.74 -40.06 46.48
C GLU A 463 -9.04 -41.43 46.56
N ASN A 464 -7.74 -41.47 46.22
CA ASN A 464 -6.68 -41.82 47.20
C ASN A 464 -5.26 -41.44 46.73
N GLN A 465 -4.31 -41.42 47.67
CA GLN A 465 -2.90 -41.07 47.49
C GLN A 465 -1.98 -42.30 47.72
N THR A 466 -0.80 -42.30 47.08
CA THR A 466 0.51 -42.88 47.49
C THR A 466 1.51 -42.50 46.37
N GLU A 467 2.76 -42.06 46.58
CA GLU A 467 3.90 -42.65 47.31
C GLU A 467 4.40 -43.98 46.65
N GLU A 468 5.70 -44.26 46.48
CA GLU A 468 6.92 -43.56 46.94
C GLU A 468 8.19 -43.85 46.07
N ASN A 469 9.34 -43.39 46.57
CA ASN A 469 10.70 -43.30 45.99
C ASN A 469 11.41 -44.58 45.48
N ALA A 470 12.23 -44.39 44.42
CA ALA A 470 13.52 -45.06 44.09
C ALA A 470 14.23 -44.24 42.96
N GLN A 471 15.52 -43.88 42.88
CA GLN A 471 16.80 -44.12 43.57
C GLN A 471 17.72 -45.30 43.17
N SER A 472 19.04 -45.04 43.23
CA SER A 472 20.21 -45.78 42.68
C SER A 472 20.27 -45.87 41.13
N SER A 473 21.35 -45.60 40.37
CA SER A 473 22.82 -45.45 40.58
C SER A 473 23.66 -46.74 40.51
N ILE A 474 24.54 -46.81 39.49
CA ILE A 474 25.81 -47.57 39.29
C ILE A 474 26.20 -47.30 37.80
N GLU A 475 27.35 -46.74 37.37
CA GLU A 475 28.79 -47.04 37.62
C GLU A 475 29.27 -48.33 36.89
N GLU A 476 30.43 -48.43 36.23
CA GLU A 476 31.45 -47.45 35.78
C GLU A 476 32.34 -48.10 34.67
N HIS A 477 33.62 -47.70 34.54
CA HIS A 477 34.70 -48.23 33.66
C HIS A 477 34.59 -47.85 32.15
N VAL A 478 35.44 -47.03 31.53
CA VAL A 478 36.80 -46.46 31.78
C VAL A 478 38.01 -47.30 31.32
N SER A 479 38.58 -46.88 30.17
CA SER A 479 40.03 -46.81 29.87
C SER A 479 40.23 -45.67 28.85
N LYS A 480 40.93 -44.56 29.14
CA LYS A 480 42.32 -44.30 29.56
C LYS A 480 43.39 -44.51 28.49
N GLU A 481 43.89 -43.38 27.98
CA GLU A 481 45.33 -43.10 27.78
C GLU A 481 45.58 -41.62 28.12
N GLU A 482 46.72 -41.29 28.73
CA GLU A 482 47.11 -39.97 29.27
C GLU A 482 48.62 -39.73 29.03
N VAL A 483 49.17 -38.62 29.57
CA VAL A 483 50.61 -38.28 29.77
C VAL A 483 51.31 -37.63 28.56
N ASN A 484 51.93 -36.43 28.65
CA ASN A 484 51.93 -35.33 29.63
C ASN A 484 52.45 -34.03 28.93
N PRO A 485 52.36 -32.81 29.51
CA PRO A 485 52.78 -31.56 28.84
C PRO A 485 54.17 -31.04 29.25
N GLU A 486 54.70 -30.11 28.47
CA GLU A 486 55.78 -29.18 28.85
C GLU A 486 55.39 -27.72 28.54
N THR A 487 56.04 -26.77 29.21
CA THR A 487 55.82 -25.31 29.15
C THR A 487 57.10 -24.58 29.53
N PRO A 488 57.21 -23.25 29.32
CA PRO A 488 56.78 -22.44 28.18
C PRO A 488 57.95 -21.60 27.62
N ASP A 489 57.87 -21.05 26.40
CA ASP A 489 58.89 -20.09 25.96
C ASP A 489 58.43 -18.93 25.05
N GLU A 490 59.26 -17.88 25.12
CA GLU A 490 59.28 -16.52 24.55
C GLU A 490 58.16 -16.01 23.58
N VAL A 491 57.64 -14.81 23.92
CA VAL A 491 56.80 -13.96 23.04
C VAL A 491 57.67 -12.99 22.22
N PRO A 492 57.68 -13.04 20.87
CA PRO A 492 58.36 -12.05 20.05
C PRO A 492 57.63 -10.70 20.06
N LYS A 493 58.22 -9.68 20.68
CA LYS A 493 57.74 -8.29 20.59
C LYS A 493 57.99 -7.71 19.20
N LEU A 494 56.96 -7.65 18.35
CA LEU A 494 57.01 -6.81 17.15
C LEU A 494 56.79 -5.33 17.51
N GLN A 495 57.61 -4.48 16.92
CA GLN A 495 57.82 -3.09 17.34
C GLN A 495 56.81 -2.13 16.71
N GLN A 496 56.31 -1.18 17.51
CA GLN A 496 55.68 0.02 16.98
C GLN A 496 56.77 0.99 16.48
N PRO A 497 56.71 1.50 15.24
CA PRO A 497 57.54 2.62 14.82
C PRO A 497 56.91 3.94 15.30
N GLU A 498 57.60 4.66 16.19
CA GLU A 498 57.27 6.07 16.45
C GLU A 498 57.49 6.90 15.18
N ILE A 499 56.54 7.78 14.85
CA ILE A 499 56.77 8.86 13.87
C ILE A 499 56.35 10.18 14.51
N LYS A 500 57.35 10.99 14.89
CA LYS A 500 57.20 12.41 15.24
C LYS A 500 57.67 13.29 14.07
N PRO A 501 57.22 14.56 14.00
CA PRO A 501 57.02 15.23 12.72
C PRO A 501 58.29 15.83 12.11
N VAL A 502 58.32 15.86 10.78
CA VAL A 502 59.28 16.65 9.98
C VAL A 502 58.51 17.74 9.24
N LEU A 503 58.87 19.01 9.49
CA LEU A 503 58.47 20.13 8.64
C LEU A 503 59.41 20.21 7.44
N THR A 504 58.87 20.24 6.21
CA THR A 504 59.44 21.08 5.15
C THR A 504 58.38 21.54 4.16
N THR A 505 58.36 22.86 3.98
CA THR A 505 57.64 23.64 2.96
C THR A 505 57.89 23.18 1.51
N SER A 506 56.85 23.11 0.69
CA SER A 506 56.93 23.49 -0.74
C SER A 506 55.55 23.85 -1.33
N SER A 507 55.56 24.69 -2.37
CA SER A 507 54.39 25.41 -2.93
C SER A 507 53.44 24.53 -3.79
N PRO A 508 52.15 24.90 -3.94
CA PRO A 508 51.20 24.15 -4.75
C PRO A 508 51.44 24.28 -6.27
N PRO A 509 51.07 23.28 -7.09
CA PRO A 509 51.16 23.34 -8.54
C PRO A 509 50.11 24.28 -9.16
N LYS A 510 50.44 24.84 -10.32
CA LYS A 510 49.60 25.83 -11.04
C LYS A 510 48.37 25.19 -11.70
N SER A 511 47.24 25.89 -11.63
CA SER A 511 46.00 25.52 -12.30
C SER A 511 45.96 25.97 -13.77
N THR A 512 45.24 25.22 -14.61
CA THR A 512 44.82 25.63 -15.95
C THR A 512 43.29 25.58 -16.07
N PRO A 513 42.64 26.44 -16.89
CA PRO A 513 41.27 26.85 -16.62
C PRO A 513 40.20 25.97 -17.29
N ARG A 514 39.23 25.50 -16.50
CA ARG A 514 37.92 25.04 -17.02
C ARG A 514 36.97 26.24 -17.15
N ARG A 515 36.38 26.41 -18.34
CA ARG A 515 35.41 27.48 -18.65
C ARG A 515 34.18 27.38 -17.74
N ARG A 516 33.86 28.46 -17.02
CA ARG A 516 32.48 28.70 -16.52
C ARG A 516 31.69 29.42 -17.61
N LEU A 517 30.49 28.94 -17.96
CA LEU A 517 29.50 29.81 -18.59
C LEU A 517 28.81 30.62 -17.51
N SER A 518 29.15 31.91 -17.43
CA SER A 518 28.39 32.91 -16.68
C SER A 518 27.37 33.57 -17.60
N VAL A 519 26.10 33.18 -17.52
CA VAL A 519 25.01 33.93 -18.15
C VAL A 519 24.75 35.18 -17.30
N ALA A 520 25.29 36.32 -17.72
CA ALA A 520 24.95 37.61 -17.14
C ALA A 520 23.59 38.06 -17.70
N VAL A 521 22.59 38.22 -16.83
CA VAL A 521 21.35 38.90 -17.19
C VAL A 521 21.59 40.40 -17.10
N GLN A 522 21.69 41.07 -18.25
CA GLN A 522 21.84 42.51 -18.32
C GLN A 522 20.47 43.19 -18.15
N LEU A 523 20.32 43.99 -17.09
CA LEU A 523 19.10 44.75 -16.80
C LEU A 523 19.15 46.12 -17.49
N ASP A 524 18.60 46.22 -18.69
CA ASP A 524 18.38 47.52 -19.35
C ASP A 524 17.10 48.20 -18.85
N ASN A 525 17.25 49.15 -17.93
CA ASN A 525 16.18 50.05 -17.50
C ASN A 525 16.06 51.25 -18.46
N GLY A 526 15.40 51.04 -19.61
CA GLY A 526 15.19 52.06 -20.65
C GLY A 526 13.74 52.58 -20.72
N LEU A 527 13.41 53.64 -19.97
CA LEU A 527 12.13 54.34 -20.09
C LEU A 527 12.03 55.12 -21.41
N ASN A 528 11.02 54.82 -22.25
CA ASN A 528 10.42 55.87 -23.08
C ASN A 528 8.96 55.59 -23.51
N LYS A 529 8.27 56.64 -23.96
CA LYS A 529 6.80 56.70 -24.13
C LYS A 529 6.34 56.56 -25.59
N ASN A 530 5.06 56.18 -25.73
CA ASN A 530 4.15 56.42 -26.86
C ASN A 530 4.59 55.99 -28.28
N ARG A 531 3.89 54.98 -28.83
CA ARG A 531 3.23 55.05 -30.16
C ARG A 531 2.22 53.92 -30.37
N GLU A 532 1.34 54.11 -31.34
CA GLU A 532 0.15 53.28 -31.56
C GLU A 532 0.36 52.14 -32.59
N LEU A 533 -0.57 51.17 -32.53
CA LEU A 533 -1.08 50.22 -33.53
C LEU A 533 -0.59 50.33 -35.00
N PRO A 534 -0.51 49.22 -35.78
CA PRO A 534 -1.63 48.28 -35.92
C PRO A 534 -1.33 46.77 -36.12
N VAL A 535 -2.44 46.00 -36.21
CA VAL A 535 -2.53 44.55 -36.36
C VAL A 535 -2.04 44.02 -37.72
N LYS A 536 -1.31 42.89 -37.72
CA LYS A 536 -1.34 41.86 -38.79
C LYS A 536 -0.82 40.51 -38.28
N ARG A 537 -1.45 39.40 -38.72
CA ARG A 537 -0.98 38.02 -38.49
C ARG A 537 0.07 37.63 -39.55
N PRO A 538 1.02 36.75 -39.22
CA PRO A 538 1.58 35.80 -40.18
C PRO A 538 1.46 34.34 -39.72
N THR A 539 1.26 33.42 -40.66
CA THR A 539 1.26 31.97 -40.45
C THR A 539 2.50 31.36 -41.10
N VAL A 540 3.32 30.61 -40.35
CA VAL A 540 4.46 29.81 -40.85
C VAL A 540 4.50 28.51 -40.02
N ILE A 541 3.96 27.40 -40.51
CA ILE A 541 4.65 26.36 -41.30
C ILE A 541 5.85 25.74 -40.57
N THR A 542 5.60 24.65 -39.86
CA THR A 542 6.64 23.77 -39.31
C THR A 542 7.03 22.73 -40.36
N ARG A 543 8.27 22.78 -40.88
CA ARG A 543 8.83 21.69 -41.70
C ARG A 543 9.57 20.70 -40.81
N VAL A 544 9.07 19.47 -40.74
CA VAL A 544 9.77 18.35 -40.09
C VAL A 544 10.89 17.86 -41.01
N ALA A 545 12.10 17.73 -40.47
CA ALA A 545 13.24 17.15 -41.18
C ALA A 545 13.44 15.69 -40.71
N VAL A 546 13.05 14.74 -41.57
CA VAL A 546 13.35 13.30 -41.38
C VAL A 546 14.50 12.94 -42.31
N GLN A 547 15.57 12.34 -41.78
CA GLN A 547 16.61 11.72 -42.60
C GLN A 547 16.15 10.33 -43.05
N PRO A 548 16.19 9.99 -44.35
CA PRO A 548 15.80 8.67 -44.84
C PRO A 548 16.91 7.64 -44.60
N SER A 549 16.50 6.43 -44.21
CA SER A 549 17.35 5.23 -44.25
C SER A 549 17.64 4.79 -45.70
N LYS A 550 18.74 4.06 -45.92
CA LYS A 550 19.05 3.44 -47.21
C LYS A 550 18.40 2.07 -47.32
N SER A 551 17.72 1.80 -48.43
CA SER A 551 17.20 0.48 -48.80
C SER A 551 18.13 -0.24 -49.81
N PRO A 552 18.06 -1.58 -49.92
CA PRO A 552 18.86 -2.38 -50.86
C PRO A 552 18.07 -2.81 -52.12
N THR A 553 18.78 -3.04 -53.25
CA THR A 553 18.53 -4.12 -54.25
C THR A 553 19.46 -4.01 -55.47
N SER A 554 20.23 -5.05 -55.80
CA SER A 554 20.36 -5.60 -57.17
C SER A 554 21.25 -6.86 -57.22
N MET A 555 21.16 -7.60 -58.34
CA MET A 555 21.81 -8.89 -58.66
C MET A 555 21.97 -8.98 -60.20
N SER A 556 22.84 -9.79 -60.79
CA SER A 556 23.93 -10.65 -60.26
C SER A 556 25.27 -10.31 -61.00
N PRO A 557 26.14 -11.17 -61.59
CA PRO A 557 26.12 -12.64 -61.81
C PRO A 557 26.46 -13.49 -60.58
#